data_AF-A0A6P2DH90-F1
#
_entry.id   AF-A0A6P2DH90-F1
#
_cell.length_a   1.000
_cell.length_b   1.000
_cell.length_c   1.000
_cell.angle_alpha   90.00
_cell.angle_beta   90.00
_cell.angle_gamma   90.00
#
_symmetry.space_group_name_H-M   'P 1'
#
loop_
_entity.id
_entity.type
_entity.pdbx_description
1 polymer ?
#
loop_
_entity_poly.entity_id
_entity_poly.type
_entity_poly.pdbx_seq_one_letter_code
_entity_poly.pdbx_strand_id
1 'polypeptide(L)'
;MNEIKQTIELKGFDPKGEPVIRVMADGSIWIVFNFMPPSFVPGDQGMGPFADFDKQLERAAGVPVVWEDREVFVIQQPKPDTVERLRRFLEG
;
A
#
# COMPACT_ATOMS: atom_id res chain seq x y z
N MET A 1 21.06 -1.66 0.44
CA MET A 1 19.82 -0.85 0.39
C MET A 1 19.22 -1.06 -0.99
N ASN A 2 17.96 -1.46 -1.07
CA ASN A 2 17.26 -1.47 -2.36
C ASN A 2 17.02 -0.04 -2.81
N GLU A 3 17.37 0.26 -4.05
CA GLU A 3 17.18 1.57 -4.65
C GLU A 3 15.75 1.72 -5.17
N ILE A 4 15.17 2.90 -4.98
CA ILE A 4 13.85 3.23 -5.53
C ILE A 4 14.03 3.57 -7.01
N LYS A 5 13.44 2.77 -7.90
CA LYS A 5 13.45 3.03 -9.34
C LYS A 5 12.39 4.06 -9.74
N GLN A 6 11.22 3.99 -9.11
CA GLN A 6 10.09 4.88 -9.42
C GLN A 6 9.22 5.06 -8.18
N THR A 7 8.75 6.28 -7.96
CA THR A 7 7.69 6.58 -6.98
C THR A 7 6.44 7.02 -7.73
N ILE A 8 5.29 6.50 -7.31
CA ILE A 8 3.98 6.79 -7.87
C ILE A 8 3.12 7.30 -6.72
N GLU A 9 2.71 8.56 -6.81
CA GLU A 9 1.79 9.17 -5.85
C GLU A 9 0.38 8.64 -6.07
N LEU A 10 -0.30 8.32 -4.97
CA LEU A 10 -1.72 7.96 -4.96
C LEU A 10 -2.52 9.13 -4.37
N LYS A 11 -3.82 9.16 -4.62
CA LYS A 11 -4.73 10.17 -4.07
C LYS A 11 -6.06 9.54 -3.67
N GLY A 12 -6.71 10.09 -2.65
CA GLY A 12 -8.05 9.67 -2.22
C GLY A 12 -8.06 8.67 -1.07
N PHE A 13 -6.90 8.20 -0.61
CA PHE A 13 -6.83 7.27 0.53
C PHE A 13 -6.84 8.02 1.86
N ASP A 14 -6.02 9.07 1.99
CA ASP A 14 -6.01 9.94 3.18
C ASP A 14 -5.64 11.38 2.79
N PRO A 15 -6.58 12.34 2.88
CA PRO A 15 -6.34 13.73 2.53
C PRO A 15 -5.20 14.40 3.30
N LYS A 16 -4.79 13.85 4.46
CA LYS A 16 -3.70 14.37 5.28
C LYS A 16 -2.39 13.59 5.12
N GLY A 17 -2.39 12.51 4.35
CA GLY A 17 -1.28 11.56 4.33
C GLY A 17 -1.39 10.54 3.22
N GLU A 18 -1.46 11.01 1.97
CA GLU A 18 -1.64 10.12 0.82
C GLU A 18 -0.49 9.11 0.69
N PRO A 19 -0.79 7.84 0.37
CA PRO A 19 0.22 6.82 0.20
C PRO A 19 0.99 6.97 -1.11
N VAL A 20 2.11 6.26 -1.19
CA VAL A 20 2.89 6.14 -2.42
C VAL A 20 3.17 4.67 -2.73
N ILE A 21 3.23 4.34 -4.02
CA ILE A 21 3.77 3.08 -4.50
C ILE A 21 5.21 3.33 -4.95
N ARG A 22 6.16 2.56 -4.40
CA ARG A 22 7.56 2.57 -4.81
C ARG A 22 7.86 1.29 -5.56
N VAL A 23 8.27 1.43 -6.81
CA VAL A 23 8.85 0.33 -7.60
C VAL A 23 10.34 0.32 -7.31
N MET A 24 10.81 -0.81 -6.79
CA MET A 24 12.20 -0.98 -6.39
C MET A 24 13.04 -1.48 -7.57
N ALA A 25 14.35 -1.25 -7.53
CA ALA A 25 15.27 -1.69 -8.57
C ALA A 25 15.34 -3.21 -8.74
N ASP A 26 15.03 -3.98 -7.69
CA ASP A 26 14.94 -5.45 -7.72
C ASP A 26 13.61 -5.98 -8.28
N GLY A 27 12.69 -5.08 -8.67
CA GLY A 27 11.39 -5.43 -9.20
C GLY A 27 10.30 -5.62 -8.15
N SER A 28 10.62 -5.53 -6.85
CA SER A 28 9.59 -5.51 -5.79
C SER A 28 8.80 -4.21 -5.81
N ILE A 29 7.59 -4.25 -5.25
CA ILE A 29 6.73 -3.07 -5.05
C ILE A 29 6.50 -2.86 -3.57
N TRP A 30 6.70 -1.64 -3.10
CA TRP A 30 6.41 -1.23 -1.73
C TRP A 30 5.26 -0.22 -1.74
N ILE A 31 4.20 -0.49 -0.99
CA ILE A 31 3.15 0.47 -0.71
C ILE A 31 3.45 1.10 0.65
N VAL A 32 3.67 2.41 0.65
CA VAL A 32 4.08 3.16 1.84
C VAL A 32 2.99 4.17 2.17
N PHE A 33 2.46 4.07 3.38
CA PHE A 33 1.44 4.97 3.91
C PHE A 33 2.07 6.02 4.84
N ASN A 34 1.44 7.19 4.97
CA ASN A 34 1.83 8.15 6.00
C ASN A 34 1.17 7.82 7.35
N PHE A 35 -0.05 7.28 7.31
CA PHE A 35 -0.80 6.84 8.48
C PHE A 35 -1.48 5.51 8.20
N MET A 36 -1.36 4.56 9.13
CA MET A 36 -2.12 3.33 9.13
C MET A 36 -2.68 3.04 10.54
N PRO A 37 -4.02 3.05 10.75
CA PRO A 37 -5.06 3.35 9.77
C PRO A 37 -5.01 4.83 9.28
N PRO A 38 -5.78 5.19 8.24
CA PRO A 38 -5.90 6.58 7.78
C PRO A 38 -6.27 7.56 8.87
N SER A 39 -5.87 8.82 8.72
CA SER A 39 -6.04 9.89 9.72
C SER A 39 -7.49 10.25 10.04
N PHE A 40 -8.45 9.83 9.21
CA PHE A 40 -9.88 10.02 9.47
C PHE A 40 -10.47 8.93 10.38
N VAL A 41 -9.75 7.83 10.61
CA VAL A 41 -10.18 6.74 11.49
C VAL A 41 -9.93 7.15 12.94
N PRO A 42 -10.95 7.14 13.81
CA PRO A 42 -10.78 7.44 15.23
C PRO A 42 -9.78 6.48 15.91
N GLY A 43 -8.83 7.04 16.68
CA GLY A 43 -7.73 6.27 17.26
C GLY A 43 -8.13 5.25 18.34
N ASP A 44 -9.33 5.38 18.90
CA ASP A 44 -9.91 4.43 19.86
C ASP A 44 -10.39 3.12 19.19
N GLN A 45 -10.51 3.08 17.86
CA GLN A 45 -10.90 1.89 17.10
C GLN A 45 -9.72 0.98 16.74
N GLY A 46 -8.49 1.33 17.12
CA GLY A 46 -7.29 0.59 16.74
C GLY A 46 -7.15 0.51 15.22
N MET A 47 -6.94 -0.70 14.68
CA MET A 47 -6.85 -0.91 13.23
C MET A 47 -8.22 -1.00 12.55
N GLY A 48 -9.30 -1.26 13.28
CA GLY A 48 -10.66 -1.33 12.73
C GLY A 48 -10.76 -2.13 11.41
N PRO A 49 -11.35 -1.57 10.35
CA PRO A 49 -11.42 -2.21 9.03
C PRO A 49 -10.06 -2.46 8.35
N PHE A 50 -8.96 -1.92 8.87
CA PHE A 50 -7.62 -2.07 8.32
C PHE A 50 -6.82 -3.16 9.05
N ALA A 51 -7.44 -3.94 9.95
CA ALA A 51 -6.74 -5.00 10.69
C ALA A 51 -6.24 -6.15 9.80
N ASP A 52 -6.84 -6.36 8.63
CA ASP A 52 -6.44 -7.34 7.61
C ASP A 52 -6.07 -6.66 6.29
N PHE A 53 -5.52 -5.44 6.35
CA PHE A 53 -5.30 -4.62 5.16
C PHE A 53 -4.31 -5.26 4.17
N ASP A 54 -3.35 -6.06 4.64
CA ASP A 54 -2.51 -6.90 3.78
C ASP A 54 -3.35 -7.86 2.92
N LYS A 55 -4.40 -8.46 3.49
CA LYS A 55 -5.33 -9.35 2.76
C LYS A 55 -6.22 -8.59 1.80
N GLN A 56 -6.60 -7.37 2.13
CA GLN A 56 -7.35 -6.51 1.21
C GLN A 56 -6.49 -6.12 0.00
N LEU A 57 -5.24 -5.70 0.25
CA LEU A 57 -4.27 -5.41 -0.79
C LEU A 57 -3.93 -6.65 -1.63
N GLU A 58 -3.79 -7.84 -1.02
CA GLU A 58 -3.54 -9.09 -1.73
C GLU A 58 -4.69 -9.43 -2.70
N ARG A 59 -5.94 -9.28 -2.25
CA ARG A 59 -7.13 -9.48 -3.11
C ARG A 59 -7.15 -8.48 -4.27
N ALA A 60 -6.84 -7.22 -4.01
CA ALA A 60 -6.80 -6.17 -5.03
C ALA A 60 -5.67 -6.42 -6.05
N ALA A 61 -4.45 -6.66 -5.57
CA ALA A 61 -3.25 -6.86 -6.37
C ALA A 61 -3.25 -8.20 -7.14
N GLY A 62 -3.94 -9.22 -6.61
CA GLY A 62 -3.97 -10.57 -7.16
C GLY A 62 -2.64 -11.33 -7.02
N VAL A 63 -1.81 -10.91 -6.05
CA VAL A 63 -0.51 -11.49 -5.68
C VAL A 63 -0.29 -11.30 -4.18
N PRO A 64 0.51 -12.16 -3.52
CA PRO A 64 0.77 -12.06 -2.08
C PRO A 64 1.33 -10.69 -1.67
N VAL A 65 0.84 -10.18 -0.55
CA VAL A 65 1.31 -8.95 0.09
C VAL A 65 1.83 -9.30 1.48
N VAL A 66 3.03 -8.82 1.79
CA VAL A 66 3.65 -8.95 3.11
C VAL A 66 3.47 -7.63 3.86
N TRP A 67 2.94 -7.71 5.08
CA TRP A 67 2.91 -6.59 6.00
C TRP A 67 4.25 -6.52 6.74
N GLU A 68 5.17 -5.70 6.24
CA GLU A 68 6.54 -5.61 6.78
C GLU A 68 6.60 -4.70 8.01
N ASP A 69 5.91 -3.56 7.94
CA ASP A 69 5.80 -2.60 9.03
C ASP A 69 4.41 -1.98 9.03
N ARG A 70 4.02 -1.33 10.12
CA ARG A 70 2.67 -0.76 10.30
C ARG A 70 2.21 0.04 9.07
N GLU A 71 3.08 0.88 8.50
CA GLU A 71 2.80 1.68 7.32
C GLU A 71 3.41 1.14 6.00
N VAL A 72 4.04 -0.04 6.01
CA VAL A 72 4.77 -0.57 4.85
C VAL A 72 4.31 -1.97 4.46
N PHE A 73 3.85 -2.09 3.22
CA PHE A 73 3.41 -3.34 2.62
C PHE A 73 4.26 -3.66 1.39
N VAL A 74 4.66 -4.92 1.23
CA VAL A 74 5.62 -5.34 0.20
C VAL A 74 5.05 -6.45 -0.67
N ILE A 75 5.23 -6.30 -1.97
CA ILE A 75 4.97 -7.33 -2.98
C ILE A 75 6.31 -7.71 -3.61
N GLN A 76 6.77 -8.92 -3.33
CA GLN A 76 8.06 -9.43 -3.80
C GLN A 76 8.04 -9.79 -5.30
N GLN A 77 6.90 -10.30 -5.78
CA GLN A 77 6.75 -10.79 -7.16
C GLN A 77 5.48 -10.21 -7.79
N PRO A 78 5.51 -8.91 -8.18
CA PRO A 78 4.34 -8.28 -8.76
C PRO A 78 4.07 -8.81 -10.17
N LYS A 79 2.79 -8.75 -10.58
CA LYS A 79 2.38 -8.92 -11.96
C LYS A 79 2.49 -7.59 -12.70
N PRO A 80 2.56 -7.58 -14.05
CA PRO A 80 2.66 -6.34 -14.83
C PRO A 80 1.55 -5.32 -14.56
N ASP A 81 0.36 -5.78 -14.13
CA ASP A 81 -0.80 -4.95 -13.83
C ASP A 81 -1.00 -4.65 -12.34
N THR A 82 -0.09 -5.10 -11.46
CA THR A 82 -0.22 -4.93 -10.00
C THR A 82 -0.35 -3.46 -9.59
N VAL A 83 0.45 -2.56 -10.17
CA VAL A 83 0.38 -1.12 -9.88
C VAL A 83 -0.99 -0.55 -10.21
N GLU A 84 -1.51 -0.83 -11.40
CA GLU A 84 -2.80 -0.32 -11.88
C GLU A 84 -3.95 -0.81 -11.00
N ARG A 85 -3.90 -2.07 -10.55
CA ARG A 85 -4.89 -2.64 -9.62
C ARG A 85 -4.86 -1.97 -8.26
N LEU A 86 -3.66 -1.78 -7.71
CA LEU A 86 -3.48 -1.10 -6.43
C LEU A 86 -3.96 0.34 -6.48
N ARG A 87 -3.70 1.06 -7.58
CA ARG A 87 -4.24 2.40 -7.81
C ARG A 87 -5.76 2.41 -7.74
N ARG A 88 -6.44 1.57 -8.52
CA ARG A 88 -7.91 1.49 -8.52
C ARG A 88 -8.49 1.18 -7.15
N PHE A 89 -7.84 0.30 -6.39
CA PHE A 89 -8.29 -0.04 -5.04
C PHE A 89 -8.10 1.10 -4.04
N LEU A 90 -6.95 1.79 -4.08
CA LEU A 90 -6.59 2.81 -3.09
C LEU A 90 -7.15 4.20 -3.43
N GLU A 91 -7.39 4.50 -4.71
CA GLU A 91 -7.87 5.81 -5.17
C GLU A 91 -9.41 5.89 -5.29
N GLY A 92 -10.11 4.74 -5.31
CA GLY A 92 -11.59 4.66 -5.39
C GLY A 92 -12.13 4.62 -6.81
#